data_AF-A0A3M1W3P6-F1
#
_entry.id   AF-A0A3M1W3P6-F1
#
_cell.length_a   1.000
_cell.length_b   1.000
_cell.length_c   1.000
_cell.angle_alpha   90.00
_cell.angle_beta   90.00
_cell.angle_gamma   90.00
#
_symmetry.space_group_name_H-M   'P 1'
#
loop_
_entity.id
_entity.type
_entity.pdbx_description
1 polymer ?
#
loop_
_entity_poly.entity_id
_entity_poly.type
_entity_poly.pdbx_seq_one_letter_code
_entity_poly.pdbx_strand_id
1 'polypeptide(L)'
;MSMLSMYTLTEADVERYVDQDVIFDRGRAYYRARRVIHLDVNDDRLSARVSGSARRPYQVEIWIDRGILHSTCTCPYDRGACKHVAAALLEWVHRRAPGASPAGSELAEWRARLEAIPPPVLIEHLACEAENDVLIERYLKRWMRELTPEHLPKLIARLFREVRAASPASLERLCERLLHLLDWADSFPDDRAIPVAVEALKRLPVAFPLLPHPARDDVVERALTIIHRRASRLEEGRVARRKLIYNLLGLIEHQTPAWRAPLMETLTSLAEGCGGLSFLIDVVRQRALGGDLGLRRFLAELYKRQGHWDEYERTRVRCLVDEDDYLELFEYYIEENRPEEAMILGERGMNALGVRAPRLAERLTALYLEWGERDMARQHLLRCFRYWPSEQLLQRLDTLFKGHRGWKRQRTRLMKALQAAPAMSTPRSKPASPIDHSQ
;
A
#
# COMPACT_ATOMS: atom_id res chain seq x y z
N MET A 1 -1.98 20.58 -7.15
CA MET A 1 -1.73 21.92 -6.59
C MET A 1 -1.02 21.70 -5.26
N SER A 2 0.22 22.16 -5.13
CA SER A 2 0.98 22.04 -3.87
C SER A 2 0.23 22.80 -2.77
N MET A 3 0.06 22.20 -1.59
CA MET A 3 -0.53 22.91 -0.45
C MET A 3 0.38 24.05 -0.02
N LEU A 4 -0.21 25.17 0.38
CA LEU A 4 0.51 26.32 0.91
C LEU A 4 1.25 25.88 2.19
N SER A 5 2.55 26.12 2.25
CA SER A 5 3.39 25.93 3.43
C SER A 5 4.24 27.18 3.64
N MET A 6 4.86 27.30 4.82
CA MET A 6 5.67 28.46 5.13
C MET A 6 6.82 28.60 4.12
N TYR A 7 7.29 27.50 3.54
CA TYR A 7 8.38 27.44 2.56
C TYR A 7 7.92 27.57 1.10
N THR A 8 6.66 27.33 0.77
CA THR A 8 6.11 27.53 -0.59
C THR A 8 5.36 28.85 -0.81
N LEU A 9 5.03 29.58 0.26
CA LEU A 9 4.38 30.91 0.21
C LEU A 9 5.10 31.90 -0.74
N THR A 10 4.39 32.56 -1.64
CA THR A 10 4.95 33.58 -2.55
C THR A 10 4.50 34.99 -2.16
N GLU A 11 5.13 36.04 -2.71
CA GLU A 11 4.66 37.43 -2.53
C GLU A 11 3.21 37.60 -3.02
N ALA A 12 2.82 36.93 -4.10
CA ALA A 12 1.45 36.92 -4.61
C ALA A 12 0.47 36.24 -3.63
N ASP A 13 0.90 35.23 -2.88
CA ASP A 13 0.07 34.62 -1.83
C ASP A 13 -0.10 35.56 -0.63
N VAL A 14 0.93 36.34 -0.30
CA VAL A 14 0.86 37.39 0.73
C VAL A 14 -0.12 38.48 0.32
N GLU A 15 -0.06 38.94 -0.94
CA GLU A 15 -0.98 39.93 -1.50
C GLU A 15 -2.43 39.47 -1.41
N ARG A 16 -2.71 38.24 -1.87
CA ARG A 16 -4.04 37.61 -1.77
C ARG A 16 -4.51 37.45 -0.33
N TYR A 17 -3.61 37.14 0.60
CA TYR A 17 -3.96 36.97 2.02
C TYR A 17 -4.32 38.28 2.70
N VAL A 18 -3.65 39.38 2.33
CA VAL A 18 -3.94 40.70 2.88
C VAL A 18 -5.26 41.25 2.34
N ASP A 19 -5.62 40.92 1.10
CA ASP A 19 -6.93 41.16 0.48
C ASP A 19 -7.36 42.65 0.48
N GLN A 20 -6.39 43.56 0.63
CA GLN A 20 -6.57 45.02 0.61
C GLN A 20 -5.29 45.71 0.12
N ASP A 21 -5.30 46.21 -1.12
CA ASP A 21 -4.13 46.81 -1.80
C ASP A 21 -3.45 47.88 -0.95
N VAL A 22 -4.23 48.81 -0.38
CA VAL A 22 -3.71 49.91 0.46
C VAL A 22 -2.93 49.41 1.68
N ILE A 23 -3.32 48.25 2.23
CA ILE A 23 -2.65 47.67 3.40
C ILE A 23 -1.41 46.91 2.97
N PHE A 24 -1.49 46.18 1.86
CA PHE A 24 -0.35 45.48 1.29
C PHE A 24 0.76 46.46 0.89
N ASP A 25 0.42 47.59 0.26
CA ASP A 25 1.33 48.70 -0.06
C ASP A 25 2.06 49.25 1.18
N ARG A 26 1.30 49.46 2.27
CA ARG A 26 1.88 49.89 3.56
C ARG A 26 2.77 48.81 4.16
N GLY A 27 2.42 47.53 3.98
CA GLY A 27 3.26 46.40 4.33
C GLY A 27 4.59 46.41 3.60
N ARG A 28 4.58 46.61 2.27
CA ARG A 28 5.79 46.76 1.44
C ARG A 28 6.64 47.93 1.91
N ALA A 29 6.03 49.07 2.26
CA ALA A 29 6.76 50.20 2.81
C ALA A 29 7.46 49.88 4.14
N TYR A 30 6.82 49.12 5.03
CA TYR A 30 7.41 48.69 6.31
C TYR A 30 8.56 47.68 6.11
N TYR A 31 8.38 46.73 5.20
CA TYR A 31 9.41 45.78 4.79
C TYR A 31 10.64 46.52 4.22
N ARG A 32 10.44 47.40 3.22
CA ARG A 32 11.53 48.19 2.60
C ARG A 32 12.26 49.09 3.59
N ALA A 33 11.53 49.63 4.58
CA ALA A 33 12.10 50.42 5.66
C ALA A 33 12.80 49.58 6.76
N ARG A 34 12.98 48.26 6.55
CA ARG A 34 13.59 47.31 7.50
C ARG A 34 13.00 47.38 8.91
N ARG A 35 11.66 47.55 9.00
CA ARG A 35 10.96 47.66 10.29
C ARG A 35 10.75 46.32 10.99
N VAL A 36 11.06 45.19 10.35
CA VAL A 36 11.03 43.86 10.98
C VAL A 36 12.33 43.66 11.73
N ILE A 37 12.29 43.83 13.05
CA ILE A 37 13.48 43.83 13.93
C ILE A 37 13.92 42.39 14.24
N HIS A 38 12.95 41.49 14.37
CA HIS A 38 13.19 40.07 14.65
C HIS A 38 12.21 39.23 13.85
N LEU A 39 12.68 38.11 13.33
CA LEU A 39 11.86 37.13 12.61
C LEU A 39 12.45 35.75 12.86
N ASP A 40 11.63 34.82 13.34
CA ASP A 40 11.96 33.41 13.55
C ASP A 40 10.85 32.54 12.97
N VAL A 41 11.23 31.40 12.40
CA VAL A 41 10.30 30.48 11.72
C VAL A 41 10.54 29.06 12.22
N ASN A 42 9.45 28.37 12.52
CA ASN A 42 9.44 26.97 12.91
C ASN A 42 8.33 26.24 12.15
N ASP A 43 8.69 25.28 11.29
CA ASP A 43 7.82 24.43 10.46
C ASP A 43 6.62 25.18 9.83
N ASP A 44 5.51 25.34 10.56
CA ASP A 44 4.27 25.99 10.11
C ASP A 44 3.98 27.35 10.79
N ARG A 45 4.87 27.89 11.62
CA ARG A 45 4.66 29.12 12.41
C ARG A 45 5.82 30.09 12.26
N LEU A 46 5.49 31.35 11.95
CA LEU A 46 6.41 32.48 11.88
C LEU A 46 6.09 33.44 13.03
N SER A 47 7.12 33.88 13.74
CA SER A 47 7.01 34.90 14.79
C SER A 47 7.90 36.08 14.43
N ALA A 48 7.38 37.30 14.60
CA ALA A 48 8.14 38.51 14.26
C ALA A 48 7.88 39.66 15.24
N ARG A 49 8.86 40.56 15.34
CA ARG A 49 8.74 41.85 16.03
C ARG A 49 8.87 42.97 15.01
N VAL A 50 7.82 43.77 14.86
CA VAL A 50 7.76 44.82 13.83
C VAL A 50 7.63 46.20 14.47
N SER A 51 8.58 47.09 14.17
CA SER A 51 8.57 48.48 14.61
C SER A 51 7.40 49.23 13.96
N GLY A 52 6.68 50.02 14.76
CA GLY A 52 5.51 50.78 14.31
C GLY A 52 5.30 52.05 15.12
N SER A 53 4.05 52.51 15.22
CA SER A 53 3.71 53.76 15.92
C SER A 53 3.77 53.68 17.45
N ALA A 54 3.76 52.48 18.02
CA ALA A 54 3.90 52.29 19.47
C ALA A 54 5.38 52.34 19.90
N ARG A 55 5.61 52.70 21.18
CA ARG A 55 6.95 52.71 21.79
C ARG A 55 7.62 51.33 21.80
N ARG A 56 6.82 50.25 21.84
CA ARG A 56 7.30 48.86 21.79
C ARG A 56 6.94 48.25 20.44
N PRO A 57 7.81 47.41 19.83
CA PRO A 57 7.48 46.70 18.60
C PRO A 57 6.23 45.83 18.75
N TYR A 58 5.43 45.75 17.69
CA TYR A 58 4.29 44.86 17.62
C TYR A 58 4.76 43.42 17.47
N GLN A 59 4.10 42.50 18.18
CA GLN A 59 4.36 41.07 18.06
C GLN A 59 3.41 40.52 17.00
N VAL A 60 3.97 39.79 16.05
CA VAL A 60 3.26 39.15 14.95
C VAL A 60 3.47 37.66 15.07
N GLU A 61 2.39 36.90 14.99
CA GLU A 61 2.44 35.45 14.81
C GLU A 61 1.65 35.09 13.57
N ILE A 62 2.20 34.20 12.75
CA ILE A 62 1.59 33.73 11.52
C ILE A 62 1.72 32.21 11.53
N TRP A 63 0.68 31.49 11.14
CA TRP A 63 0.75 30.04 10.99
C TRP A 63 -0.09 29.54 9.84
N ILE A 64 0.21 28.34 9.35
CA ILE A 64 -0.59 27.67 8.32
C ILE A 64 -1.26 26.44 8.92
N ASP A 65 -2.58 26.36 8.80
CA ASP A 65 -3.35 25.17 9.16
C ASP A 65 -4.14 24.68 7.95
N ARG A 66 -3.97 23.40 7.58
CA ARG A 66 -4.62 22.78 6.40
C ARG A 66 -4.48 23.60 5.10
N GLY A 67 -3.33 24.26 4.90
CA GLY A 67 -3.05 25.08 3.73
C GLY A 67 -3.68 26.49 3.76
N ILE A 68 -4.29 26.89 4.88
CA ILE A 68 -4.87 28.21 5.09
C ILE A 68 -3.93 29.03 5.97
N LEU A 69 -3.59 30.24 5.52
CA LEU A 69 -2.74 31.17 6.25
C LEU A 69 -3.55 31.90 7.33
N HIS A 70 -3.02 31.93 8.54
CA HIS A 70 -3.59 32.62 9.70
C HIS A 70 -2.56 33.57 10.30
N SER A 71 -3.02 34.64 10.94
CA SER A 71 -2.13 35.59 11.60
C SER A 71 -2.79 36.31 12.76
N THR A 72 -1.96 36.71 13.72
CA THR A 72 -2.30 37.62 14.80
C THR A 72 -1.22 38.69 14.90
N CYS A 73 -1.64 39.89 15.28
CA CYS A 73 -0.73 40.99 15.54
C CYS A 73 -1.23 41.78 16.74
N THR A 74 -0.33 42.21 17.63
CA THR A 74 -0.68 43.02 18.81
C THR A 74 -1.03 44.48 18.47
N CYS A 75 -1.21 44.82 17.20
CA CYS A 75 -1.59 46.17 16.78
C CYS A 75 -3.11 46.38 16.87
N PRO A 76 -3.59 47.63 17.05
CA PRO A 76 -5.01 47.91 17.24
C PRO A 76 -5.87 47.75 15.96
N TYR A 77 -5.30 47.22 14.89
CA TYR A 77 -6.02 46.98 13.64
C TYR A 77 -6.74 45.64 13.71
N ASP A 78 -8.05 45.64 13.51
CA ASP A 78 -8.95 44.51 13.75
C ASP A 78 -9.65 43.98 12.48
N ARG A 79 -9.44 44.62 11.32
CA ARG A 79 -10.09 44.26 10.05
C ARG A 79 -9.26 43.29 9.20
N GLY A 80 -8.65 42.29 9.82
CA GLY A 80 -7.84 41.26 9.15
C GLY A 80 -6.32 41.49 9.19
N ALA A 81 -5.61 40.98 8.19
CA ALA A 81 -4.14 41.05 8.13
C ALA A 81 -3.65 42.50 8.03
N CYS A 82 -2.88 42.94 9.02
CA CYS A 82 -2.39 44.31 9.08
C CYS A 82 -1.07 44.48 8.31
N LYS A 83 -0.64 45.74 8.11
CA LYS A 83 0.66 46.06 7.50
C LYS A 83 1.87 45.41 8.20
N HIS A 84 1.80 45.10 9.49
CA HIS A 84 2.89 44.42 10.21
C HIS A 84 2.95 42.93 9.86
N VAL A 85 1.78 42.28 9.70
CA VAL A 85 1.68 40.90 9.19
C VAL A 85 2.24 40.84 7.77
N ALA A 86 1.81 41.77 6.90
CA ALA A 86 2.32 41.88 5.54
C ALA A 86 3.84 42.08 5.52
N ALA A 87 4.38 42.99 6.33
CA ALA A 87 5.82 43.25 6.41
C ALA A 87 6.61 42.02 6.91
N ALA A 88 6.11 41.28 7.91
CA ALA A 88 6.75 40.08 8.41
C ALA A 88 6.75 38.95 7.36
N LEU A 89 5.63 38.77 6.65
CA LEU A 89 5.52 37.80 5.56
C LEU A 89 6.46 38.13 4.39
N LEU A 90 6.51 39.40 3.98
CA LEU A 90 7.43 39.87 2.93
C LEU A 90 8.89 39.69 3.35
N GLU A 91 9.24 40.06 4.59
CA GLU A 91 10.60 39.82 5.12
C GLU A 91 10.97 38.34 5.04
N TRP A 92 10.05 37.44 5.37
CA TRP A 92 10.29 36.01 5.22
C TRP A 92 10.40 35.54 3.77
N VAL A 93 9.48 35.96 2.90
CA VAL A 93 9.47 35.63 1.46
C VAL A 93 10.76 36.05 0.78
N HIS A 94 11.35 37.19 1.17
CA HIS A 94 12.58 37.69 0.57
C HIS A 94 13.86 37.25 1.30
N ARG A 95 13.79 36.88 2.59
CA ARG A 95 14.93 36.26 3.30
C ARG A 95 15.19 34.84 2.83
N ARG A 96 14.13 34.08 2.55
CA ARG A 96 14.28 32.78 1.89
C ARG A 96 14.63 33.05 0.42
N ALA A 97 15.71 32.47 -0.09
CA ALA A 97 16.02 32.61 -1.51
C ALA A 97 14.83 32.06 -2.33
N PRO A 98 14.32 32.78 -3.34
CA PRO A 98 13.23 32.29 -4.19
C PRO A 98 13.72 31.04 -4.93
N GLY A 99 13.29 29.86 -4.47
CA GLY A 99 13.67 28.57 -5.05
C GLY A 99 14.44 27.62 -4.13
N ALA A 100 14.71 27.94 -2.87
CA ALA A 100 15.45 27.06 -1.95
C ALA A 100 14.61 25.91 -1.33
N SER A 101 13.78 25.23 -2.13
CA SER A 101 13.77 23.77 -1.97
C SER A 101 14.96 23.30 -2.78
N PRO A 102 15.95 22.58 -2.20
CA PRO A 102 16.95 21.94 -3.04
C PRO A 102 16.18 21.21 -4.14
N ALA A 103 16.49 21.53 -5.41
CA ALA A 103 15.89 20.81 -6.52
C ALA A 103 16.08 19.32 -6.25
N GLY A 104 15.16 18.46 -6.67
CA GLY A 104 15.22 17.03 -6.32
C GLY A 104 16.61 16.40 -6.58
N SER A 105 17.39 16.95 -7.51
CA SER A 105 18.79 16.61 -7.79
C SER A 105 19.77 16.99 -6.68
N GLU A 106 19.67 18.18 -6.08
CA GLU A 106 20.58 18.66 -5.04
C GLU A 106 20.37 17.91 -3.73
N LEU A 107 19.11 17.63 -3.36
CA LEU A 107 18.80 16.82 -2.18
C LEU A 107 19.28 15.37 -2.36
N ALA A 108 19.16 14.81 -3.57
CA ALA A 108 19.68 13.48 -3.89
C ALA A 108 21.21 13.45 -3.81
N GLU A 109 21.89 14.49 -4.29
CA GLU A 109 23.34 14.63 -4.17
C GLU A 109 23.78 14.72 -2.70
N TRP A 110 23.11 15.55 -1.89
CA TRP A 110 23.40 15.67 -0.47
C TRP A 110 23.23 14.33 0.25
N ARG A 111 22.15 13.59 -0.04
CA ARG A 111 21.92 12.26 0.52
C ARG A 111 23.05 11.29 0.15
N ALA A 112 23.39 11.17 -1.12
CA ALA A 112 24.44 10.29 -1.58
C ALA A 112 25.80 10.62 -0.93
N ARG A 113 26.11 11.91 -0.77
CA ARG A 113 27.32 12.36 -0.08
C ARG A 113 27.30 12.05 1.41
N LEU A 114 26.18 12.24 2.10
CA LEU A 114 26.03 11.91 3.52
C LEU A 114 26.14 10.40 3.77
N GLU A 115 25.56 9.58 2.88
CA GLU A 115 25.64 8.10 2.94
C GLU A 115 27.08 7.60 2.75
N ALA A 116 27.92 8.34 2.03
CA ALA A 116 29.34 8.02 1.86
C ALA A 116 30.20 8.39 3.08
N ILE A 117 29.69 9.18 4.03
CA ILE A 117 30.43 9.57 5.24
C ILE A 117 30.23 8.48 6.31
N PRO A 118 31.32 7.92 6.89
CA PRO A 118 31.21 6.97 7.98
C PRO A 118 30.46 7.57 9.19
N PRO A 119 29.50 6.85 9.82
CA PRO A 119 28.72 7.39 10.93
C PRO A 119 29.54 7.98 12.09
N PRO A 120 30.68 7.41 12.53
CA PRO A 120 31.48 8.00 13.60
C PRO A 120 31.98 9.42 13.27
N VAL A 121 32.41 9.65 12.02
CA VAL A 121 32.91 10.95 11.56
C VAL A 121 31.78 11.99 11.52
N LEU A 122 30.61 11.59 11.01
CA LEU A 122 29.44 12.47 10.96
C LEU A 122 28.94 12.84 12.36
N ILE A 123 28.94 11.88 13.30
CA ILE A 123 28.55 12.09 14.69
C ILE A 123 29.50 13.09 15.36
N GLU A 124 30.81 12.90 15.22
CA GLU A 124 31.82 13.81 15.82
C GLU A 124 31.69 15.22 15.26
N HIS A 125 31.52 15.36 13.94
CA HIS A 125 31.35 16.65 13.31
C HIS A 125 30.07 17.37 13.78
N LEU A 126 28.92 16.68 13.79
CA LEU A 126 27.66 17.25 14.27
C LEU A 126 27.71 17.63 15.75
N ALA A 127 28.40 16.85 16.58
CA ALA A 127 28.57 17.18 17.99
C ALA A 127 29.42 18.44 18.19
N CYS A 128 30.57 18.54 17.51
CA CYS A 128 31.45 19.71 17.58
C CYS A 128 30.75 20.98 17.06
N GLU A 129 30.00 20.89 15.96
CA GLU A 129 29.21 22.01 15.44
C GLU A 129 28.11 22.42 16.41
N ALA A 130 27.44 21.48 17.07
CA ALA A 130 26.39 21.77 18.04
C ALA A 130 26.89 22.48 19.32
N GLU A 131 28.16 22.29 19.69
CA GLU A 131 28.77 23.04 20.80
C GLU A 131 28.93 24.53 20.46
N ASN A 132 29.06 24.86 19.17
CA ASN A 132 29.39 26.19 18.69
C ASN A 132 28.21 26.91 18.02
N ASP A 133 27.17 26.18 17.58
CA ASP A 133 25.98 26.72 16.91
C ASP A 133 24.67 26.29 17.60
N VAL A 134 23.99 27.29 18.19
CA VAL A 134 22.71 27.14 18.91
C VAL A 134 21.58 26.61 18.00
N LEU A 135 21.61 26.89 16.70
CA LEU A 135 20.60 26.38 15.77
C LEU A 135 20.80 24.88 15.53
N ILE A 136 22.03 24.43 15.32
CA ILE A 136 22.36 23.02 15.14
C ILE A 136 22.01 22.25 16.42
N GLU A 137 22.40 22.76 17.58
CA GLU A 137 22.04 22.20 18.88
C GLU A 137 20.52 22.07 19.05
N ARG A 138 19.77 23.12 18.70
CA ARG A 138 18.30 23.15 18.76
C ARG A 138 17.67 22.08 17.86
N TYR A 139 18.19 21.89 16.64
CA TYR A 139 17.71 20.87 15.72
C TYR A 139 18.04 19.45 16.19
N LEU A 140 19.26 19.20 16.67
CA LEU A 140 19.65 17.89 17.23
C LEU A 140 18.79 17.54 18.44
N LYS A 141 18.60 18.48 19.38
CA LYS A 141 17.68 18.29 20.52
C LYS A 141 16.24 18.00 20.08
N ARG A 142 15.77 18.59 18.98
CA ARG A 142 14.46 18.25 18.40
C ARG A 142 14.46 16.83 17.86
N TRP A 143 15.43 16.46 17.02
CA TRP A 143 15.51 15.12 16.44
C TRP A 143 15.66 14.03 17.49
N MET A 144 16.50 14.22 18.52
CA MET A 144 16.66 13.27 19.63
C MET A 144 15.35 13.04 20.41
N ARG A 145 14.46 14.03 20.48
CA ARG A 145 13.13 13.87 21.10
C ARG A 145 12.15 13.12 20.20
N GLU A 146 12.30 13.20 18.88
CA GLU A 146 11.39 12.58 17.92
C GLU A 146 11.83 11.18 17.48
N LEU A 147 13.14 10.95 17.40
CA LEU A 147 13.77 9.69 17.01
C LEU A 147 14.05 8.86 18.27
N THR A 148 12.98 8.43 18.93
CA THR A 148 13.03 7.43 20.00
C THR A 148 12.04 6.31 19.70
N PRO A 149 12.27 5.08 20.22
CA PRO A 149 11.36 3.96 20.01
C PRO A 149 9.89 4.30 20.35
N GLU A 150 9.65 5.08 21.40
CA GLU A 150 8.32 5.51 21.86
C GLU A 150 7.63 6.49 20.90
N HIS A 151 8.42 7.29 20.19
CA HIS A 151 7.90 8.35 19.30
C HIS A 151 7.80 7.90 17.84
N LEU A 152 8.46 6.81 17.46
CA LEU A 152 8.41 6.29 16.10
C LEU A 152 6.99 6.00 15.58
N PRO A 153 6.05 5.41 16.34
CA PRO A 153 4.69 5.24 15.86
C PRO A 153 4.02 6.58 15.50
N LYS A 154 4.23 7.63 16.31
CA LYS A 154 3.71 8.98 16.01
C LYS A 154 4.39 9.59 14.79
N LEU A 155 5.68 9.34 14.59
CA LEU A 155 6.40 9.76 13.39
C LEU A 155 5.81 9.09 12.15
N ILE A 156 5.66 7.76 12.16
CA ILE A 156 5.04 6.99 11.07
C ILE A 156 3.66 7.55 10.75
N ALA A 157 2.79 7.72 11.75
CA ALA A 157 1.46 8.29 11.55
C ALA A 157 1.51 9.66 10.85
N ARG A 158 2.48 10.51 11.19
CA ARG A 158 2.68 11.84 10.57
C ARG A 158 3.11 11.73 9.11
N LEU A 159 3.96 10.75 8.75
CA LEU A 159 4.41 10.54 7.36
C LEU A 159 3.26 10.22 6.41
N PHE A 160 2.17 9.63 6.91
CA PHE A 160 1.02 9.27 6.09
C PHE A 160 -0.01 10.39 5.89
N ARG A 161 0.15 11.58 6.51
CA ARG A 161 -0.86 12.67 6.44
C ARG A 161 -1.09 13.22 5.03
N GLU A 162 -0.05 13.28 4.21
CA GLU A 162 -0.09 13.93 2.89
C GLU A 162 0.09 12.97 1.72
N VAL A 163 0.00 11.65 1.98
CA VAL A 163 0.25 10.60 0.98
C VAL A 163 -0.64 10.73 -0.27
N ARG A 164 -1.88 11.23 -0.12
CA ARG A 164 -2.79 11.42 -1.25
C ARG A 164 -2.35 12.51 -2.23
N ALA A 165 -1.55 13.47 -1.79
CA ALA A 165 -1.04 14.58 -2.60
C ALA A 165 0.44 14.40 -3.01
N ALA A 166 1.07 13.30 -2.59
CA ALA A 166 2.48 13.03 -2.80
C ALA A 166 2.78 12.63 -4.25
N SER A 167 3.95 13.05 -4.76
CA SER A 167 4.47 12.59 -6.05
C SER A 167 4.96 11.14 -5.98
N PRO A 168 5.04 10.40 -7.11
CA PRO A 168 5.56 9.03 -7.13
C PRO A 168 6.91 8.87 -6.43
N ALA A 169 7.88 9.75 -6.73
CA ALA A 169 9.19 9.75 -6.08
C ALA A 169 9.11 10.01 -4.56
N SER A 170 8.10 10.74 -4.08
CA SER A 170 7.88 10.94 -2.64
C SER A 170 7.29 9.69 -1.98
N LEU A 171 6.49 8.92 -2.70
CA LEU A 171 5.95 7.65 -2.23
C LEU A 171 7.02 6.56 -2.17
N GLU A 172 7.94 6.53 -3.14
CA GLU A 172 9.14 5.68 -3.09
C GLU A 172 9.99 6.00 -1.86
N ARG A 173 10.32 7.27 -1.65
CA ARG A 173 11.06 7.72 -0.46
C ARG A 173 10.32 7.40 0.84
N LEU A 174 8.99 7.44 0.85
CA LEU A 174 8.21 7.03 2.01
C LEU A 174 8.43 5.54 2.31
N CYS A 175 8.33 4.67 1.30
CA CYS A 175 8.60 3.24 1.46
C CYS A 175 10.02 2.98 1.96
N GLU A 176 11.04 3.59 1.35
CA GLU A 176 12.44 3.49 1.81
C GLU A 176 12.59 3.92 3.27
N ARG A 177 12.01 5.07 3.63
CA ARG A 177 12.07 5.59 4.99
C ARG A 177 11.38 4.64 5.98
N LEU A 178 10.26 4.03 5.61
CA LEU A 178 9.60 3.04 6.45
C LEU A 178 10.46 1.80 6.64
N LEU A 179 11.12 1.31 5.59
CA LEU A 179 12.05 0.17 5.69
C LEU A 179 13.18 0.48 6.67
N HIS A 180 13.84 1.64 6.56
CA HIS A 180 14.88 2.04 7.51
C HIS A 180 14.37 2.14 8.96
N LEU A 181 13.17 2.67 9.16
CA LEU A 181 12.56 2.74 10.50
C LEU A 181 12.22 1.36 11.06
N LEU A 182 11.78 0.42 10.21
CA LEU A 182 11.49 -0.95 10.61
C LEU A 182 12.78 -1.73 10.91
N ASP A 183 13.83 -1.56 10.10
CA ASP A 183 15.14 -2.18 10.35
C ASP A 183 15.73 -1.69 11.67
N TRP A 184 15.60 -0.39 11.96
CA TRP A 184 15.99 0.14 13.26
C TRP A 184 15.13 -0.43 14.39
N ALA A 185 13.81 -0.53 14.18
CA ALA A 185 12.90 -1.11 15.16
C ALA A 185 13.17 -2.59 15.46
N ASP A 186 13.76 -3.35 14.54
CA ASP A 186 14.11 -4.76 14.78
C ASP A 186 15.21 -4.91 15.84
N SER A 187 15.98 -3.85 16.13
CA SER A 187 16.96 -3.82 17.23
C SER A 187 16.36 -3.51 18.60
N PHE A 188 15.09 -3.11 18.67
CA PHE A 188 14.45 -2.71 19.92
C PHE A 188 13.93 -3.91 20.73
N PRO A 189 13.73 -3.72 22.06
CA PRO A 189 12.93 -4.64 22.87
C PRO A 189 11.52 -4.84 22.30
N ASP A 190 10.91 -5.99 22.62
CA ASP A 190 9.66 -6.44 21.99
C ASP A 190 8.49 -5.45 22.21
N ASP A 191 8.39 -4.84 23.40
CA ASP A 191 7.37 -3.85 23.78
C ASP A 191 7.49 -2.52 23.00
N ARG A 192 8.64 -2.27 22.37
CA ARG A 192 8.92 -1.09 21.56
C ARG A 192 8.91 -1.39 20.06
N ALA A 193 9.42 -2.53 19.64
CA ALA A 193 9.48 -2.93 18.23
C ALA A 193 8.08 -3.13 17.62
N ILE A 194 7.19 -3.82 18.34
CA ILE A 194 5.88 -4.22 17.84
C ILE A 194 4.97 -3.01 17.54
N PRO A 195 4.83 -2.00 18.43
CA PRO A 195 4.05 -0.81 18.13
C PRO A 195 4.48 -0.08 16.85
N VAL A 196 5.78 -0.08 16.52
CA VAL A 196 6.30 0.54 15.29
C VAL A 196 5.82 -0.24 14.05
N ALA A 197 6.01 -1.56 14.05
CA ALA A 197 5.56 -2.42 12.96
C ALA A 197 4.03 -2.36 12.76
N VAL A 198 3.28 -2.38 13.86
CA VAL A 198 1.81 -2.31 13.85
C VAL A 198 1.31 -0.98 13.31
N GLU A 199 1.93 0.13 13.72
CA GLU A 199 1.53 1.44 13.21
C GLU A 199 1.84 1.57 11.71
N ALA A 200 2.94 1.01 11.21
CA ALA A 200 3.20 0.93 9.77
C ALA A 200 2.10 0.15 9.04
N LEU A 201 1.81 -1.09 9.48
CA LEU A 201 0.78 -1.94 8.87
C LEU A 201 -0.62 -1.32 8.93
N LYS A 202 -0.95 -0.60 10.00
CA LYS A 202 -2.24 0.09 10.14
C LYS A 202 -2.41 1.21 9.12
N ARG A 203 -1.34 1.90 8.75
CA ARG A 203 -1.39 3.06 7.83
C ARG A 203 -1.35 2.66 6.36
N LEU A 204 -0.66 1.56 6.04
CA LEU A 204 -0.49 1.10 4.67
C LEU A 204 -1.82 0.97 3.92
N PRO A 205 -2.88 0.28 4.42
CA PRO A 205 -4.19 0.10 3.77
C PRO A 205 -4.75 1.33 3.06
N VAL A 206 -4.67 2.48 3.75
CA VAL A 206 -5.19 3.77 3.27
C VAL A 206 -4.45 4.27 2.02
N ALA A 207 -3.21 3.85 1.84
CA ALA A 207 -2.28 4.32 0.82
C ALA A 207 -1.98 3.28 -0.28
N PHE A 208 -2.42 2.03 -0.14
CA PHE A 208 -2.11 0.93 -1.07
C PHE A 208 -2.22 1.26 -2.55
N PRO A 209 -3.33 1.87 -3.03
CA PRO A 209 -3.49 2.14 -4.45
C PRO A 209 -2.45 3.12 -5.02
N LEU A 210 -1.81 3.90 -4.15
CA LEU A 210 -0.84 4.93 -4.52
C LEU A 210 0.60 4.44 -4.37
N LEU A 211 0.86 3.57 -3.40
CA LEU A 211 2.23 3.14 -3.09
C LEU A 211 2.82 2.25 -4.20
N PRO A 212 4.11 2.44 -4.54
CA PRO A 212 4.78 1.68 -5.58
C PRO A 212 4.97 0.21 -5.18
N HIS A 213 4.73 -0.68 -6.14
CA HIS A 213 5.13 -2.08 -6.06
C HIS A 213 6.53 -2.24 -6.72
N PRO A 214 7.47 -3.03 -6.16
CA PRO A 214 7.34 -3.91 -5.00
C PRO A 214 7.65 -3.25 -3.65
N ALA A 215 8.10 -1.99 -3.59
CA ALA A 215 8.60 -1.39 -2.34
C ALA A 215 7.58 -1.40 -1.18
N ARG A 216 6.27 -1.27 -1.46
CA ARG A 216 5.23 -1.42 -0.43
C ARG A 216 5.13 -2.84 0.14
N ASP A 217 5.42 -3.84 -0.68
CA ASP A 217 5.38 -5.26 -0.33
C ASP A 217 6.53 -5.61 0.62
N ASP A 218 7.72 -5.06 0.36
CA ASP A 218 8.87 -5.17 1.25
C ASP A 218 8.58 -4.59 2.65
N VAL A 219 7.86 -3.46 2.72
CA VAL A 219 7.48 -2.83 4.00
C VAL A 219 6.54 -3.75 4.78
N VAL A 220 5.56 -4.36 4.11
CA VAL A 220 4.63 -5.31 4.77
C VAL A 220 5.38 -6.54 5.26
N GLU A 221 6.21 -7.15 4.42
CA GLU A 221 6.99 -8.32 4.78
C GLU A 221 7.92 -8.04 5.98
N ARG A 222 8.62 -6.91 5.97
CA ARG A 222 9.49 -6.51 7.08
C ARG A 222 8.72 -6.31 8.38
N ALA A 223 7.58 -5.62 8.34
CA ALA A 223 6.75 -5.41 9.52
C ALA A 223 6.14 -6.72 10.06
N LEU A 224 5.65 -7.61 9.18
CA LEU A 224 5.16 -8.93 9.57
C LEU A 224 6.26 -9.78 10.20
N THR A 225 7.48 -9.74 9.65
CA THR A 225 8.64 -10.46 10.20
C THR A 225 8.96 -10.03 11.64
N ILE A 226 8.95 -8.72 11.91
CA ILE A 226 9.18 -8.18 13.25
C ILE A 226 8.13 -8.70 14.24
N ILE A 227 6.85 -8.69 13.84
CA ILE A 227 5.74 -9.16 14.67
C ILE A 227 5.84 -10.68 14.89
N HIS A 228 6.01 -11.46 13.82
CA HIS A 228 6.04 -12.92 13.88
C HIS A 228 7.15 -13.44 14.80
N ARG A 229 8.38 -12.92 14.68
CA ARG A 229 9.53 -13.32 15.54
C ARG A 229 9.28 -13.11 17.03
N ARG A 230 8.34 -12.22 17.38
CA ARG A 230 8.04 -11.79 18.75
C ARG A 230 6.65 -12.21 19.22
N ALA A 231 5.83 -12.79 18.34
CA ALA A 231 4.44 -13.14 18.61
C ALA A 231 4.31 -14.13 19.79
N SER A 232 5.22 -15.10 19.89
CA SER A 232 5.28 -16.05 21.00
C SER A 232 5.67 -15.41 22.33
N ARG A 233 6.55 -14.39 22.29
CA ARG A 233 7.15 -13.68 23.44
C ARG A 233 6.33 -12.50 23.95
N LEU A 234 5.26 -12.12 23.25
CA LEU A 234 4.34 -11.06 23.68
C LEU A 234 3.76 -11.37 25.08
N GLU A 235 4.29 -10.70 26.09
CA GLU A 235 3.82 -10.75 27.48
C GLU A 235 2.48 -10.02 27.68
N GLU A 236 2.07 -9.18 26.73
CA GLU A 236 0.91 -8.25 26.80
C GLU A 236 -0.48 -8.91 26.90
N GLY A 237 -0.56 -10.21 27.19
CA GLY A 237 -1.79 -10.91 27.49
C GLY A 237 -2.71 -11.12 26.28
N ARG A 238 -3.75 -11.92 26.50
CA ARG A 238 -4.70 -12.35 25.46
C ARG A 238 -5.35 -11.19 24.69
N VAL A 239 -5.55 -10.03 25.32
CA VAL A 239 -6.26 -8.89 24.71
C VAL A 239 -5.42 -8.19 23.64
N ALA A 240 -4.12 -7.98 23.87
CA ALA A 240 -3.23 -7.32 22.92
C ALA A 240 -3.09 -8.14 21.62
N ARG A 241 -2.81 -9.44 21.76
CA ARG A 241 -2.73 -10.39 20.64
C ARG A 241 -4.02 -10.40 19.79
N ARG A 242 -5.20 -10.38 20.43
CA ARG A 242 -6.48 -10.28 19.71
C ARG A 242 -6.59 -9.00 18.89
N LYS A 243 -6.26 -7.84 19.47
CA LYS A 243 -6.26 -6.56 18.75
C LYS A 243 -5.33 -6.59 17.52
N LEU A 244 -4.15 -7.19 17.67
CA LEU A 244 -3.22 -7.38 16.55
C LEU A 244 -3.81 -8.26 15.46
N ILE A 245 -4.42 -9.39 15.80
CA ILE A 245 -5.11 -10.27 14.85
C ILE A 245 -6.17 -9.48 14.07
N TYR A 246 -7.05 -8.73 14.75
CA TYR A 246 -8.08 -7.94 14.07
C TYR A 246 -7.50 -6.87 13.12
N ASN A 247 -6.41 -6.22 13.50
CA ASN A 247 -5.73 -5.24 12.65
C ASN A 247 -5.11 -5.90 11.41
N LEU A 248 -4.41 -7.02 11.60
CA LEU A 248 -3.74 -7.77 10.54
C LEU A 248 -4.72 -8.39 9.54
N LEU A 249 -5.89 -8.85 10.01
CA LEU A 249 -6.96 -9.34 9.12
C LEU A 249 -7.50 -8.24 8.20
N GLY A 250 -7.39 -6.96 8.57
CA GLY A 250 -7.72 -5.84 7.69
C GLY A 250 -6.79 -5.73 6.47
N LEU A 251 -5.60 -6.33 6.49
CA LEU A 251 -4.68 -6.35 5.34
C LEU A 251 -5.16 -7.29 4.22
N ILE A 252 -5.98 -8.30 4.56
CA ILE A 252 -6.44 -9.32 3.61
C ILE A 252 -7.33 -8.73 2.52
N GLU A 253 -8.03 -7.63 2.82
CA GLU A 253 -8.88 -6.88 1.89
C GLU A 253 -8.11 -6.42 0.64
N HIS A 254 -6.78 -6.28 0.72
CA HIS A 254 -5.93 -5.80 -0.37
C HIS A 254 -5.32 -6.90 -1.26
N GLN A 255 -5.60 -8.18 -0.99
CA GLN A 255 -5.42 -9.35 -1.87
C GLN A 255 -4.06 -9.59 -2.55
N THR A 256 -2.94 -9.09 -2.04
CA THR A 256 -1.60 -9.39 -2.60
C THR A 256 -1.17 -10.83 -2.26
N PRO A 257 -0.88 -11.69 -3.25
CA PRO A 257 -0.48 -13.08 -3.01
C PRO A 257 0.81 -13.21 -2.19
N ALA A 258 1.76 -12.29 -2.39
CA ALA A 258 3.09 -12.32 -1.80
C ALA A 258 3.08 -12.40 -0.26
N TRP A 259 2.07 -11.82 0.40
CA TRP A 259 2.04 -11.74 1.86
C TRP A 259 1.14 -12.78 2.51
N ARG A 260 0.37 -13.55 1.73
CA ARG A 260 -0.61 -14.49 2.29
C ARG A 260 0.05 -15.49 3.22
N ALA A 261 1.17 -16.07 2.81
CA ALA A 261 1.91 -17.04 3.62
C ALA A 261 2.54 -16.38 4.88
N PRO A 262 3.35 -15.31 4.79
CA PRO A 262 3.87 -14.62 5.98
C PRO A 262 2.78 -14.14 6.95
N LEU A 263 1.67 -13.61 6.42
CA LEU A 263 0.53 -13.15 7.21
C LEU A 263 -0.16 -14.33 7.92
N MET A 264 -0.33 -15.46 7.23
CA MET A 264 -0.89 -16.69 7.81
C MET A 264 -0.05 -17.20 8.98
N GLU A 265 1.27 -17.27 8.82
CA GLU A 265 2.17 -17.70 9.89
C GLU A 265 2.15 -16.73 11.09
N THR A 266 2.12 -15.43 10.81
CA THR A 266 2.02 -14.39 11.84
C THR A 266 0.72 -14.51 12.64
N LEU A 267 -0.41 -14.63 11.95
CA LEU A 267 -1.73 -14.75 12.57
C LEU A 267 -1.87 -16.06 13.37
N THR A 268 -1.34 -17.16 12.84
CA THR A 268 -1.34 -18.46 13.51
C THR A 268 -0.54 -18.39 14.82
N SER A 269 0.69 -17.86 14.77
CA SER A 269 1.54 -17.71 15.97
C SER A 269 0.91 -16.77 17.02
N LEU A 270 0.30 -15.66 16.59
CA LEU A 270 -0.44 -14.79 17.51
C LEU A 270 -1.63 -15.52 18.16
N ALA A 271 -2.32 -16.37 17.40
CA ALA A 271 -3.51 -17.08 17.86
C ALA A 271 -3.20 -18.16 18.90
N GLU A 272 -2.01 -18.77 18.90
CA GLU A 272 -1.59 -19.76 19.91
C GLU A 272 -1.78 -19.25 21.35
N GLY A 273 -1.46 -17.98 21.63
CA GLY A 273 -1.69 -17.37 22.95
C GLY A 273 -3.13 -16.93 23.23
N CYS A 274 -4.07 -17.19 22.33
CA CYS A 274 -5.43 -16.62 22.33
C CYS A 274 -6.57 -17.61 22.05
N GLY A 275 -6.32 -18.91 22.22
CA GLY A 275 -7.28 -19.97 21.89
C GLY A 275 -6.94 -20.74 20.61
N GLY A 276 -5.72 -20.56 20.10
CA GLY A 276 -5.17 -21.30 18.96
C GLY A 276 -5.91 -21.04 17.66
N LEU A 277 -5.75 -21.98 16.74
CA LEU A 277 -6.37 -21.91 15.41
C LEU A 277 -7.91 -21.91 15.48
N SER A 278 -8.52 -22.53 16.49
CA SER A 278 -9.99 -22.50 16.68
C SER A 278 -10.52 -21.07 16.83
N PHE A 279 -9.87 -20.27 17.69
CA PHE A 279 -10.21 -18.86 17.84
C PHE A 279 -10.03 -18.08 16.52
N LEU A 280 -8.92 -18.32 15.81
CA LEU A 280 -8.65 -17.64 14.55
C LEU A 280 -9.69 -17.98 13.48
N ILE A 281 -10.08 -19.26 13.34
CA ILE A 281 -11.15 -19.70 12.44
C ILE A 281 -12.46 -18.99 12.77
N ASP A 282 -12.85 -18.91 14.03
CA ASP A 282 -14.10 -18.24 14.42
C ASP A 282 -14.11 -16.76 14.04
N VAL A 283 -13.01 -16.05 14.28
CA VAL A 283 -12.86 -14.64 13.93
C VAL A 283 -12.93 -14.43 12.43
N VAL A 284 -12.17 -15.22 11.65
CA VAL A 284 -12.14 -15.11 10.19
C VAL A 284 -13.50 -15.48 9.61
N ARG A 285 -14.13 -16.55 10.09
CA ARG A 285 -15.46 -17.00 9.66
C ARG A 285 -16.49 -15.89 9.84
N GLN A 286 -16.54 -15.25 11.01
CA GLN A 286 -17.48 -14.15 11.28
C GLN A 286 -17.28 -12.98 10.30
N ARG A 287 -16.03 -12.64 9.97
CA ARG A 287 -15.74 -11.53 9.05
C ARG A 287 -15.98 -11.90 7.57
N ALA A 288 -15.70 -13.15 7.20
CA ALA A 288 -15.91 -13.69 5.85
C ALA A 288 -17.39 -13.83 5.45
N LEU A 289 -18.31 -13.85 6.43
CA LEU A 289 -19.76 -13.79 6.17
C LEU A 289 -20.16 -12.53 5.36
N GLY A 290 -19.39 -11.45 5.47
CA GLY A 290 -19.58 -10.21 4.69
C GLY A 290 -19.30 -10.32 3.19
N GLY A 291 -18.89 -11.50 2.69
CA GLY A 291 -18.69 -11.73 1.26
C GLY A 291 -17.27 -11.42 0.74
N ASP A 292 -16.33 -11.09 1.62
CA ASP A 292 -14.94 -10.85 1.25
C ASP A 292 -14.28 -12.15 0.76
N LEU A 293 -13.93 -12.19 -0.53
CA LEU A 293 -13.30 -13.36 -1.14
C LEU A 293 -11.90 -13.65 -0.57
N GLY A 294 -11.12 -12.62 -0.23
CA GLY A 294 -9.80 -12.77 0.37
C GLY A 294 -9.88 -13.47 1.72
N LEU A 295 -10.82 -13.04 2.57
CA LEU A 295 -11.07 -13.67 3.87
C LEU A 295 -11.61 -15.09 3.75
N ARG A 296 -12.45 -15.39 2.75
CA ARG A 296 -12.92 -16.76 2.51
C ARG A 296 -11.79 -17.67 2.00
N ARG A 297 -10.93 -17.19 1.10
CA ARG A 297 -9.72 -17.92 0.68
C ARG A 297 -8.79 -18.19 1.87
N PHE A 298 -8.61 -17.20 2.74
CA PHE A 298 -7.84 -17.36 3.98
C PHE A 298 -8.47 -18.37 4.94
N LEU A 299 -9.80 -18.35 5.10
CA LEU A 299 -10.54 -19.31 5.93
C LEU A 299 -10.39 -20.74 5.42
N ALA A 300 -10.45 -20.95 4.11
CA ALA A 300 -10.20 -22.25 3.52
C ALA A 300 -8.81 -22.77 3.90
N GLU A 301 -7.77 -21.96 3.74
CA GLU A 301 -6.41 -22.37 4.09
C GLU A 301 -6.26 -22.74 5.58
N LEU A 302 -7.00 -22.08 6.48
CA LEU A 302 -7.06 -22.47 7.90
C LEU A 302 -7.72 -23.85 8.10
N TYR A 303 -8.82 -24.13 7.40
CA TYR A 303 -9.47 -25.45 7.45
C TYR A 303 -8.55 -26.55 6.91
N LYS A 304 -7.84 -26.27 5.81
CA LYS A 304 -6.82 -27.15 5.24
C LYS A 304 -5.76 -27.53 6.28
N ARG A 305 -5.20 -26.55 7.00
CA ARG A 305 -4.19 -26.79 8.05
C ARG A 305 -4.69 -27.62 9.23
N GLN A 306 -5.98 -27.53 9.57
CA GLN A 306 -6.57 -28.36 10.63
C GLN A 306 -7.03 -29.74 10.14
N GLY A 307 -6.94 -30.02 8.83
CA GLY A 307 -7.49 -31.25 8.26
C GLY A 307 -9.01 -31.29 8.22
N HIS A 308 -9.67 -30.12 8.27
CA HIS A 308 -11.13 -29.99 8.16
C HIS A 308 -11.51 -29.90 6.67
N TRP A 309 -11.41 -31.03 5.97
CA TRP A 309 -11.49 -31.11 4.51
C TRP A 309 -12.87 -30.74 3.95
N ASP A 310 -13.94 -31.17 4.61
CA ASP A 310 -15.31 -30.86 4.21
C ASP A 310 -15.58 -29.35 4.23
N GLU A 311 -15.14 -28.66 5.29
CA GLU A 311 -15.25 -27.20 5.39
C GLU A 311 -14.33 -26.47 4.42
N TYR A 312 -13.12 -26.98 4.18
CA TYR A 312 -12.19 -26.46 3.19
C TYR A 312 -12.84 -26.43 1.80
N GLU A 313 -13.38 -27.56 1.35
CA GLU A 313 -14.02 -27.67 0.03
C GLU A 313 -15.25 -26.77 -0.08
N ARG A 314 -16.16 -26.83 0.91
CA ARG A 314 -17.36 -25.98 0.94
C ARG A 314 -17.00 -24.49 0.86
N THR A 315 -15.90 -24.10 1.48
CA THR A 315 -15.43 -22.71 1.47
C THR A 315 -14.78 -22.37 0.12
N ARG A 316 -13.90 -23.22 -0.42
CA ARG A 316 -13.21 -22.99 -1.70
C ARG A 316 -14.15 -22.93 -2.88
N VAL A 317 -15.15 -23.81 -2.95
CA VAL A 317 -16.15 -23.82 -4.03
C VAL A 317 -16.89 -22.48 -4.14
N ARG A 318 -17.03 -21.74 -3.03
CA ARG A 318 -17.65 -20.41 -2.97
C ARG A 318 -16.70 -19.25 -3.32
N CYS A 319 -15.44 -19.55 -3.61
CA CYS A 319 -14.38 -18.59 -3.91
C CYS A 319 -13.85 -18.69 -5.33
N LEU A 320 -14.42 -19.58 -6.17
CA LEU A 320 -13.94 -19.82 -7.53
C LEU A 320 -14.38 -18.69 -8.46
N VAL A 321 -13.44 -17.83 -8.86
CA VAL A 321 -13.73 -16.66 -9.73
C VAL A 321 -12.95 -16.71 -11.03
N ASP A 322 -11.68 -17.08 -10.95
CA ASP A 322 -10.75 -17.11 -12.08
C ASP A 322 -10.23 -18.53 -12.33
N GLU A 323 -9.50 -18.71 -13.44
CA GLU A 323 -8.96 -20.01 -13.81
C GLU A 323 -8.00 -20.58 -12.75
N ASP A 324 -7.21 -19.71 -12.10
CA ASP A 324 -6.24 -20.13 -11.10
C ASP A 324 -6.94 -20.72 -9.88
N ASP A 325 -8.06 -20.16 -9.42
CA ASP A 325 -8.87 -20.73 -8.33
C ASP A 325 -9.33 -22.16 -8.64
N TYR A 326 -9.79 -22.40 -9.87
CA TYR A 326 -10.24 -23.72 -10.29
C TYR A 326 -9.08 -24.70 -10.37
N LEU A 327 -7.94 -24.28 -10.94
CA LEU A 327 -6.75 -25.12 -11.05
C LEU A 327 -6.18 -25.48 -9.67
N GLU A 328 -6.11 -24.53 -8.73
CA GLU A 328 -5.63 -24.80 -7.37
C GLU A 328 -6.47 -25.89 -6.68
N LEU A 329 -7.80 -25.81 -6.76
CA LEU A 329 -8.67 -26.82 -6.16
C LEU A 329 -8.70 -28.12 -6.97
N PHE A 330 -8.53 -28.05 -8.30
CA PHE A 330 -8.43 -29.20 -9.19
C PHE A 330 -7.19 -30.04 -8.86
N GLU A 331 -6.00 -29.44 -8.80
CA GLU A 331 -4.77 -30.17 -8.49
C GLU A 331 -4.80 -30.72 -7.05
N TYR A 332 -5.41 -29.98 -6.12
CA TYR A 332 -5.66 -30.51 -4.77
C TYR A 332 -6.45 -31.83 -4.80
N TYR A 333 -7.53 -31.92 -5.59
CA TYR A 333 -8.27 -33.17 -5.71
C TYR A 333 -7.44 -34.30 -6.32
N ILE A 334 -6.51 -33.99 -7.24
CA ILE A 334 -5.58 -34.98 -7.79
C ILE A 334 -4.58 -35.46 -6.74
N GLU A 335 -4.00 -34.55 -5.97
CA GLU A 335 -3.07 -34.85 -4.88
C GLU A 335 -3.70 -35.75 -3.81
N GLU A 336 -4.99 -35.52 -3.50
CA GLU A 336 -5.77 -36.34 -2.56
C GLU A 336 -6.36 -37.61 -3.20
N ASN A 337 -5.95 -37.96 -4.43
CA ASN A 337 -6.39 -39.15 -5.15
C ASN A 337 -7.93 -39.21 -5.36
N ARG A 338 -8.53 -38.06 -5.65
CA ARG A 338 -9.97 -37.82 -5.89
C ARG A 338 -10.23 -37.28 -7.31
N PRO A 339 -9.94 -38.10 -8.34
CA PRO A 339 -9.97 -37.69 -9.74
C PRO A 339 -11.38 -37.37 -10.25
N GLU A 340 -12.42 -38.01 -9.70
CA GLU A 340 -13.81 -37.79 -10.12
C GLU A 340 -14.27 -36.39 -9.72
N GLU A 341 -13.95 -35.95 -8.50
CA GLU A 341 -14.22 -34.59 -8.04
C GLU A 341 -13.42 -33.55 -8.81
N ALA A 342 -12.17 -33.85 -9.17
CA ALA A 342 -11.37 -33.01 -10.06
C ALA A 342 -12.05 -32.85 -11.43
N MET A 343 -12.54 -33.94 -12.02
CA MET A 343 -13.29 -33.91 -13.28
C MET A 343 -14.56 -33.05 -13.17
N ILE A 344 -15.39 -33.29 -12.16
CA ILE A 344 -16.63 -32.51 -11.94
C ILE A 344 -16.32 -31.02 -11.76
N LEU A 345 -15.29 -30.70 -10.97
CA LEU A 345 -14.84 -29.33 -10.77
C LEU A 345 -14.35 -28.69 -12.08
N GLY A 346 -13.54 -29.42 -12.84
CA GLY A 346 -13.00 -28.97 -14.12
C GLY A 346 -14.10 -28.72 -15.15
N GLU A 347 -15.10 -29.60 -15.24
CA GLU A 347 -16.27 -29.40 -16.09
C GLU A 347 -17.06 -28.15 -15.68
N ARG A 348 -17.29 -27.98 -14.37
CA ARG A 348 -17.95 -26.78 -13.83
C ARG A 348 -17.17 -25.51 -14.16
N GLY A 349 -15.86 -25.52 -14.01
CA GLY A 349 -14.98 -24.39 -14.36
C GLY A 349 -15.00 -24.09 -15.85
N MET A 350 -14.95 -25.12 -16.70
CA MET A 350 -15.08 -24.99 -18.15
C MET A 350 -16.43 -24.40 -18.58
N ASN A 351 -17.51 -24.75 -17.86
CA ASN A 351 -18.84 -24.16 -18.07
C ASN A 351 -18.91 -22.69 -17.61
N ALA A 352 -18.30 -22.36 -16.47
CA ALA A 352 -18.35 -21.02 -15.90
C ALA A 352 -17.42 -20.01 -16.63
N LEU A 353 -16.23 -20.44 -17.02
CA LEU A 353 -15.18 -19.57 -17.56
C LEU A 353 -15.09 -19.60 -19.09
N GLY A 354 -15.41 -20.73 -19.73
CA GLY A 354 -15.37 -20.91 -21.18
C GLY A 354 -14.01 -20.54 -21.77
N VAL A 355 -13.99 -19.56 -22.68
CA VAL A 355 -12.78 -19.03 -23.35
C VAL A 355 -11.73 -18.42 -22.40
N ARG A 356 -12.04 -18.26 -21.11
CA ARG A 356 -11.13 -17.73 -20.08
C ARG A 356 -10.35 -18.81 -19.31
N ALA A 357 -10.56 -20.09 -19.61
CA ALA A 357 -9.93 -21.19 -18.88
C ALA A 357 -9.17 -22.20 -19.76
N PRO A 358 -8.17 -21.76 -20.57
CA PRO A 358 -7.43 -22.64 -21.47
C PRO A 358 -6.58 -23.70 -20.75
N ARG A 359 -5.87 -23.34 -19.67
CA ARG A 359 -5.03 -24.25 -18.88
C ARG A 359 -5.89 -25.29 -18.14
N LEU A 360 -7.02 -24.88 -17.57
CA LEU A 360 -7.97 -25.82 -16.95
C LEU A 360 -8.50 -26.82 -17.98
N ALA A 361 -8.80 -26.35 -19.20
CA ALA A 361 -9.28 -27.19 -20.29
C ALA A 361 -8.25 -28.26 -20.68
N GLU A 362 -6.99 -27.85 -20.80
CA GLU A 362 -5.89 -28.75 -21.11
C GLU A 362 -5.68 -29.79 -20.01
N ARG A 363 -5.69 -29.34 -18.75
CA ARG A 363 -5.48 -30.21 -17.60
C ARG A 363 -6.60 -31.23 -17.43
N LEU A 364 -7.86 -30.80 -17.55
CA LEU A 364 -9.03 -31.67 -17.53
C LEU A 364 -8.97 -32.72 -18.64
N THR A 365 -8.59 -32.31 -19.86
CA THR A 365 -8.44 -33.26 -20.98
C THR A 365 -7.36 -34.29 -20.69
N ALA A 366 -6.21 -33.88 -20.13
CA ALA A 366 -5.14 -34.79 -19.76
C ALA A 366 -5.62 -35.83 -18.73
N LEU A 367 -6.36 -35.39 -17.72
CA LEU A 367 -6.91 -36.28 -16.69
C LEU A 367 -7.86 -37.34 -17.27
N TYR A 368 -8.77 -36.97 -18.18
CA TYR A 368 -9.64 -37.97 -18.85
C TYR A 368 -8.83 -39.00 -19.65
N LEU A 369 -7.70 -38.61 -20.24
CA LEU A 369 -6.84 -39.54 -20.97
C LEU A 369 -6.08 -40.48 -20.04
N GLU A 370 -5.59 -39.96 -18.92
CA GLU A 370 -4.94 -40.75 -17.86
C GLU A 370 -5.90 -41.81 -17.31
N TRP A 371 -7.17 -41.46 -17.14
CA TRP A 371 -8.23 -42.37 -16.67
C TRP A 371 -8.83 -43.28 -17.74
N GLY A 372 -8.37 -43.20 -18.99
CA GLY A 372 -8.84 -44.05 -20.09
C GLY A 372 -10.18 -43.64 -20.70
N GLU A 373 -10.79 -42.54 -20.25
CA GLU A 373 -12.06 -41.97 -20.72
C GLU A 373 -11.88 -41.20 -22.05
N ARG A 374 -11.48 -41.94 -23.09
CA ARG A 374 -11.11 -41.37 -24.40
C ARG A 374 -12.25 -40.61 -25.08
N ASP A 375 -13.49 -41.04 -24.90
CA ASP A 375 -14.64 -40.37 -25.50
C ASP A 375 -14.93 -39.01 -24.84
N MET A 376 -14.80 -38.93 -23.51
CA MET A 376 -14.88 -37.66 -22.79
C MET A 376 -13.72 -36.75 -23.20
N ALA A 377 -12.49 -37.25 -23.22
CA ALA A 377 -11.33 -36.48 -23.69
C ALA A 377 -11.52 -35.92 -25.11
N ARG A 378 -12.11 -36.69 -26.03
CA ARG A 378 -12.45 -36.25 -27.38
C ARG A 378 -13.47 -35.10 -27.36
N GLN A 379 -14.56 -35.24 -26.60
CA GLN A 379 -15.59 -34.21 -26.48
C GLN A 379 -15.03 -32.92 -25.89
N HIS A 380 -14.22 -33.03 -24.84
CA HIS A 380 -13.54 -31.88 -24.23
C HIS A 380 -12.57 -31.21 -25.18
N LEU A 381 -11.72 -31.97 -25.89
CA LEU A 381 -10.77 -31.38 -26.82
C LEU A 381 -11.46 -30.69 -28.02
N LEU A 382 -12.59 -31.25 -28.49
CA LEU A 382 -13.45 -30.59 -29.48
C LEU A 382 -14.04 -29.27 -28.95
N ARG A 383 -14.45 -29.26 -27.67
CA ARG A 383 -14.94 -28.05 -27.00
C ARG A 383 -13.82 -27.02 -26.84
N CYS A 384 -12.62 -27.43 -26.48
CA CYS A 384 -11.43 -26.56 -26.42
C CYS A 384 -11.15 -25.92 -27.78
N PHE A 385 -11.18 -26.71 -28.86
CA PHE A 385 -10.96 -26.21 -30.22
C PHE A 385 -12.00 -25.16 -30.64
N ARG A 386 -13.25 -25.26 -30.16
CA ARG A 386 -14.28 -24.23 -30.41
C ARG A 386 -13.96 -22.91 -29.72
N TYR A 387 -13.31 -22.94 -28.57
CA TYR A 387 -12.93 -21.74 -27.82
C TYR A 387 -11.60 -21.16 -28.31
N TRP A 388 -10.62 -22.02 -28.59
CA TRP A 388 -9.26 -21.66 -29.01
C TRP A 388 -8.82 -22.56 -30.17
N PRO A 389 -9.23 -22.28 -31.41
CA PRO A 389 -8.82 -23.10 -32.54
C PRO A 389 -7.30 -22.97 -32.79
N SER A 390 -6.58 -24.08 -32.78
CA SER A 390 -5.13 -24.12 -33.06
C SER A 390 -4.71 -25.37 -33.82
N GLU A 391 -3.61 -25.28 -34.58
CA GLU A 391 -3.05 -26.45 -35.27
C GLU A 391 -2.62 -27.55 -34.28
N GLN A 392 -2.07 -27.17 -33.13
CA GLN A 392 -1.66 -28.10 -32.08
C GLN A 392 -2.86 -28.90 -31.52
N LEU A 393 -3.99 -28.23 -31.27
CA LEU A 393 -5.21 -28.91 -30.82
C LEU A 393 -5.78 -29.82 -31.91
N LEU A 394 -5.68 -29.42 -33.18
CA LEU A 394 -6.11 -30.26 -34.29
C LEU A 394 -5.24 -31.53 -34.41
N GLN A 395 -3.92 -31.43 -34.24
CA GLN A 395 -3.01 -32.59 -34.23
C GLN A 395 -3.31 -33.55 -33.07
N ARG A 396 -3.61 -33.02 -31.88
CA ARG A 396 -4.05 -33.82 -30.73
C ARG A 396 -5.38 -34.52 -31.02
N LEU A 397 -6.34 -33.83 -31.64
CA LEU A 397 -7.59 -34.43 -32.10
C LEU A 397 -7.35 -35.51 -33.16
N ASP A 398 -6.45 -35.31 -34.12
CA ASP A 398 -6.08 -36.31 -35.13
C ASP A 398 -5.56 -37.60 -34.47
N THR A 399 -4.80 -37.48 -33.38
CA THR A 399 -4.29 -38.63 -32.63
C THR A 399 -5.42 -39.35 -31.88
N LEU A 400 -6.29 -38.60 -31.20
CA LEU A 400 -7.38 -39.19 -30.40
C LEU A 400 -8.50 -39.81 -31.24
N PHE A 401 -8.75 -39.28 -32.43
CA PHE A 401 -9.76 -39.79 -33.37
C PHE A 401 -9.19 -40.78 -34.40
N LYS A 402 -7.93 -41.23 -34.24
CA LYS A 402 -7.34 -42.24 -35.14
C LYS A 402 -8.21 -43.49 -35.18
N GLY A 403 -8.68 -43.85 -36.39
CA GLY A 403 -9.58 -44.99 -36.61
C GLY A 403 -11.07 -44.72 -36.34
N HIS A 404 -11.44 -43.54 -35.86
CA HIS A 404 -12.84 -43.19 -35.60
C HIS A 404 -13.62 -42.91 -36.90
N ARG A 405 -14.78 -43.56 -37.06
CA ARG A 405 -15.65 -43.33 -38.22
C ARG A 405 -16.12 -41.88 -38.26
N GLY A 406 -16.06 -41.24 -39.42
CA GLY A 406 -16.52 -39.86 -39.60
C GLY A 406 -15.52 -38.76 -39.24
N TRP A 407 -14.36 -39.08 -38.64
CA TRP A 407 -13.35 -38.08 -38.29
C TRP A 407 -12.87 -37.28 -39.49
N LYS A 408 -12.60 -37.91 -40.65
CA LYS A 408 -12.20 -37.20 -41.88
C LYS A 408 -13.13 -36.04 -42.22
N ARG A 409 -14.45 -36.24 -42.13
CA ARG A 409 -15.45 -35.21 -42.44
C ARG A 409 -15.46 -34.09 -41.38
N GLN A 410 -15.32 -34.47 -40.12
CA GLN A 410 -15.28 -33.52 -38.99
C GLN A 410 -14.00 -32.68 -39.01
N ARG A 411 -12.83 -33.31 -39.25
CA ARG A 411 -11.54 -32.66 -39.42
C ARG A 411 -11.57 -31.59 -40.52
N THR A 412 -12.17 -31.88 -41.68
CA THR A 412 -12.31 -30.88 -42.75
C THR A 412 -13.13 -29.66 -42.31
N ARG A 413 -14.17 -29.85 -41.48
CA ARG A 413 -14.94 -28.72 -40.92
C ARG A 413 -14.10 -27.90 -39.94
N LEU A 414 -13.34 -28.57 -39.07
CA LEU A 414 -12.46 -27.92 -38.10
C LEU A 414 -11.33 -27.15 -38.78
N MET A 415 -10.72 -27.70 -39.84
CA MET A 415 -9.73 -27.00 -40.66
C MET A 415 -10.29 -25.72 -41.29
N LYS A 416 -11.50 -25.78 -41.84
CA LYS A 416 -12.16 -24.58 -42.38
C LYS A 416 -12.43 -23.54 -41.29
N ALA A 417 -12.84 -23.97 -40.10
CA ALA A 417 -13.04 -23.09 -38.95
C ALA A 417 -11.73 -22.44 -38.49
N LEU A 418 -10.61 -23.18 -38.50
CA LEU A 418 -9.28 -22.67 -38.18
C LEU A 418 -8.82 -21.61 -39.19
N GLN A 419 -9.04 -21.85 -40.48
CA GLN A 419 -8.71 -20.90 -41.57
C GLN A 419 -9.59 -19.65 -41.57
N ALA A 420 -10.82 -19.76 -41.06
CA ALA A 420 -11.77 -18.65 -40.96
C ALA A 420 -11.64 -17.84 -39.65
N ALA A 421 -10.88 -18.34 -38.66
CA ALA A 421 -10.68 -17.64 -37.41
C ALA A 421 -9.75 -16.42 -37.63
N PRO A 422 -10.14 -15.21 -37.21
CA PRO A 422 -9.23 -14.06 -37.29
C PRO A 422 -7.99 -14.32 -36.44
N ALA A 423 -6.82 -13.93 -36.92
CA ALA A 423 -5.58 -13.93 -36.13
C ALA A 423 -5.85 -13.24 -34.79
N MET A 424 -5.74 -13.98 -33.68
CA MET A 424 -6.28 -13.59 -32.37
C MET A 424 -5.80 -12.20 -31.93
N SER A 425 -6.67 -11.19 -32.04
CA SER A 425 -6.59 -9.98 -31.21
C SER A 425 -7.22 -10.29 -29.85
N THR A 426 -6.49 -10.04 -28.77
CA THR A 426 -6.92 -10.18 -27.38
C THR A 426 -8.30 -9.56 -27.13
N PRO A 427 -9.26 -10.25 -26.47
CA PRO A 427 -10.58 -9.66 -26.22
C PRO A 427 -10.51 -8.61 -25.11
N ARG A 428 -11.01 -7.41 -25.42
CA ARG A 428 -11.27 -6.32 -24.46
C ARG A 428 -12.20 -6.76 -23.33
N SER A 429 -11.83 -6.33 -22.13
CA SER A 429 -12.46 -6.53 -20.82
C SER A 429 -13.91 -6.02 -20.72
N LYS A 430 -14.81 -6.87 -20.20
CA LYS A 430 -15.91 -6.46 -19.32
C LYS A 430 -15.90 -7.34 -18.06
N PRO A 431 -16.05 -6.77 -16.85
CA PRO A 431 -16.12 -7.56 -15.63
C PRO A 431 -17.39 -8.41 -15.62
N ALA A 432 -17.27 -9.68 -15.22
CA ALA A 432 -18.40 -10.59 -15.07
C ALA A 432 -19.19 -10.23 -13.79
N SER A 433 -20.50 -10.15 -13.90
CA SER A 433 -21.41 -10.05 -12.75
C SER A 433 -21.36 -11.34 -11.91
N PRO A 434 -21.59 -11.27 -10.58
CA PRO A 434 -21.63 -12.45 -9.73
C PRO A 434 -22.75 -13.40 -10.18
N ILE A 435 -22.43 -14.68 -10.32
CA ILE A 435 -23.41 -15.73 -10.60
C ILE A 435 -24.15 -16.03 -9.28
N ASP A 436 -25.48 -15.95 -9.31
CA ASP A 436 -26.35 -16.30 -8.21
C ASP A 436 -26.26 -17.81 -7.91
N HIS A 437 -25.97 -18.16 -6.67
CA HIS A 437 -25.82 -19.54 -6.22
C HIS A 437 -27.01 -19.93 -5.35
N SER A 438 -28.15 -20.15 -6.01
CA SER A 438 -29.28 -20.89 -5.44
C SER A 438 -29.63 -22.07 -6.35
N GLN A 439 -28.94 -23.19 -6.15
CA GLN A 439 -29.44 -24.56 -6.34
C GLN A 439 -28.40 -25.57 -5.87
#